data_AF-W8VX47-F1
#
_entry.id   AF-W8VX47-F1
#
_cell.length_a   1.000
_cell.length_b   1.000
_cell.length_c   1.000
_cell.angle_alpha   90.00
_cell.angle_beta   90.00
_cell.angle_gamma   90.00
#
_symmetry.space_group_name_H-M   'P 1'
#
loop_
_entity.id
_entity.type
_entity.pdbx_description
1 polymer ?
#
loop_
_entity_poly.entity_id
_entity_poly.type
_entity_poly.pdbx_seq_one_letter_code
_entity_poly.pdbx_strand_id
1 'polypeptide(L)'
;MDSLNQVKLDTGIDMMSTERSYFLELHQLMNEVYHDLLKHKTSQDFEKEQMEWLQFFEEKSIKIWKPINESVEKNEWLGLDAQLIVYGQQADLVHERIIVLINQF
;
A
#
# COMPACT_ATOMS: atom_id res chain seq x y z
N MET A 1 -21.43 -17.45 32.28
CA MET A 1 -21.53 -17.44 30.80
C MET A 1 -20.78 -16.21 30.26
N ASP A 2 -19.57 -15.93 30.77
CA ASP A 2 -18.83 -14.69 30.47
C ASP A 2 -17.63 -14.91 29.54
N SER A 3 -17.40 -16.13 29.06
CA SER A 3 -16.18 -16.49 28.32
C SER A 3 -16.31 -16.45 26.79
N LEU A 4 -17.49 -16.09 26.25
CA LEU A 4 -17.75 -16.08 24.79
C LEU A 4 -17.70 -14.69 24.15
N ASN A 5 -17.61 -13.62 24.94
CA ASN A 5 -17.65 -12.24 24.44
C ASN A 5 -16.28 -11.55 24.36
N GLN A 6 -15.19 -12.25 24.68
CA GLN A 6 -13.84 -11.81 24.29
C GLN A 6 -13.56 -12.33 22.86
N VAL A 7 -14.23 -11.74 21.87
CA VAL A 7 -13.65 -11.70 20.52
C VAL A 7 -12.28 -11.05 20.71
N LYS A 8 -11.21 -11.83 20.46
CA LYS A 8 -9.84 -11.53 20.86
C LYS A 8 -9.49 -10.06 20.58
N LEU A 9 -8.98 -9.37 21.60
CA LEU A 9 -8.38 -8.03 21.49
C LEU A 9 -7.27 -7.97 20.41
N ASP A 10 -6.74 -9.12 19.99
CA ASP A 10 -5.74 -9.26 18.92
C ASP A 10 -6.31 -9.07 17.50
N THR A 11 -7.63 -9.10 17.31
CA THR A 11 -8.25 -9.06 15.96
C THR A 11 -7.83 -7.80 15.19
N GLY A 12 -7.74 -6.64 15.84
CA GLY A 12 -7.28 -5.41 15.20
C GLY A 12 -5.80 -5.45 14.80
N ILE A 13 -4.97 -6.14 15.59
CA ILE A 13 -3.54 -6.34 15.29
C ILE A 13 -3.38 -7.29 14.11
N ASP A 14 -4.13 -8.39 14.10
CA ASP A 14 -4.13 -9.39 13.03
C ASP A 14 -4.63 -8.78 11.72
N MET A 15 -5.69 -7.97 11.76
CA MET A 15 -6.21 -7.24 10.60
C MET A 15 -5.17 -6.27 10.05
N MET A 16 -4.54 -5.46 10.92
CA MET A 16 -3.50 -4.51 10.50
C MET A 16 -2.30 -5.23 9.88
N SER A 17 -1.86 -6.34 10.49
CA SER A 17 -0.78 -7.15 9.92
C SER A 17 -1.16 -7.71 8.56
N THR A 18 -2.39 -8.17 8.39
CA THR A 18 -2.89 -8.73 7.13
C THR A 18 -2.90 -7.66 6.03
N GLU A 19 -3.45 -6.48 6.33
CA GLU A 19 -3.53 -5.37 5.37
C GLU A 19 -2.14 -4.87 4.96
N ARG A 20 -1.23 -4.75 5.93
CA ARG A 20 0.16 -4.40 5.66
C ARG A 20 0.85 -5.45 4.78
N SER A 21 0.68 -6.74 5.08
CA SER A 21 1.25 -7.82 4.26
C SER A 21 0.68 -7.79 2.85
N TYR A 22 -0.63 -7.61 2.70
CA TYR A 22 -1.29 -7.49 1.41
C TYR A 22 -0.72 -6.34 0.57
N PHE A 23 -0.55 -5.16 1.17
CA PHE A 23 0.11 -4.01 0.51
C PHE A 23 1.53 -4.36 0.03
N LEU A 24 2.33 -5.02 0.87
CA LEU A 24 3.70 -5.40 0.52
C LEU A 24 3.76 -6.43 -0.61
N GLU A 25 2.87 -7.42 -0.58
CA GLU A 25 2.74 -8.44 -1.62
C GLU A 25 2.34 -7.82 -2.97
N LEU A 26 1.38 -6.88 -2.97
CA LEU A 26 1.05 -6.12 -4.17
C LEU A 26 2.24 -5.34 -4.70
N HIS A 27 3.00 -4.68 -3.83
CA HIS A 27 4.16 -3.90 -4.26
C HIS A 27 5.25 -4.80 -4.86
N GLN A 28 5.42 -6.01 -4.32
CA GLN A 28 6.30 -7.01 -4.90
C GLN A 28 5.79 -7.45 -6.28
N LEU A 29 4.50 -7.78 -6.42
CA LEU A 29 3.89 -8.17 -7.68
C LEU A 29 4.05 -7.07 -8.76
N MET A 30 3.84 -5.81 -8.40
CA MET A 30 4.05 -4.67 -9.30
C MET A 30 5.47 -4.62 -9.84
N ASN A 31 6.46 -4.84 -8.97
CA ASN A 31 7.85 -4.94 -9.39
C ASN A 31 8.08 -6.13 -10.31
N GLU A 32 7.55 -7.32 -10.00
CA GLU A 32 7.70 -8.51 -10.84
C GLU A 32 7.12 -8.28 -12.25
N VAL A 33 5.89 -7.75 -12.33
CA VAL A 33 5.23 -7.39 -13.60
C VAL A 33 6.06 -6.38 -14.40
N TYR A 34 6.58 -5.34 -13.74
CA TYR A 34 7.44 -4.35 -14.38
C TYR A 34 8.73 -4.97 -14.95
N HIS A 35 9.40 -5.84 -14.18
CA HIS A 35 10.62 -6.50 -14.64
C HIS A 35 10.36 -7.47 -15.79
N ASP A 36 9.20 -8.14 -15.80
CA ASP A 36 8.80 -8.97 -16.93
C ASP A 36 8.52 -8.14 -18.19
N LEU A 37 7.84 -6.99 -18.05
CA LEU A 37 7.65 -6.06 -19.17
C LEU A 37 8.96 -5.55 -19.75
N LEU A 38 9.96 -5.24 -18.90
CA LEU A 38 11.28 -4.80 -19.36
C LEU A 38 11.97 -5.82 -20.27
N LYS A 39 11.69 -7.12 -20.13
CA LYS A 39 12.22 -8.15 -21.06
C LYS A 39 11.67 -8.01 -22.47
N HIS A 40 10.50 -7.39 -22.64
CA HIS A 40 9.78 -7.25 -23.90
C HIS A 40 9.78 -5.80 -24.44
N LYS A 41 9.89 -4.81 -23.54
CA LYS A 41 9.82 -3.38 -23.83
C LYS A 41 10.99 -2.64 -23.16
N THR A 42 12.16 -2.69 -23.78
CA THR A 42 13.29 -1.84 -23.42
C THR A 42 13.19 -0.51 -24.18
N SER A 43 12.42 0.44 -23.65
CA SER A 43 12.47 1.83 -24.10
C SER A 43 12.79 2.75 -22.94
N GLN A 44 13.62 3.77 -23.19
CA GLN A 44 13.95 4.81 -22.22
C GLN A 44 12.69 5.55 -21.74
N ASP A 45 11.66 5.63 -22.58
CA ASP A 45 10.39 6.25 -22.24
C ASP A 45 9.60 5.43 -21.20
N PHE A 46 9.67 4.09 -21.26
CA PHE A 46 8.98 3.21 -20.29
C PHE A 46 9.64 3.27 -18.91
N GLU A 47 10.98 3.25 -18.85
CA GLU A 47 11.71 3.45 -17.59
C GLU A 47 11.41 4.82 -16.99
N LYS A 48 11.34 5.86 -17.82
CA LYS A 48 10.98 7.21 -17.40
C LYS A 48 9.56 7.27 -16.83
N GLU A 49 8.58 6.66 -17.50
CA GLU A 49 7.20 6.58 -17.01
C GLU A 49 7.14 5.90 -15.63
N GLN A 50 7.88 4.81 -15.43
CA GLN A 50 7.93 4.13 -14.14
C GLN A 50 8.55 5.01 -13.05
N MET A 51 9.61 5.76 -13.36
CA MET A 51 10.22 6.69 -12.42
C MET A 51 9.27 7.83 -12.04
N GLU A 52 8.54 8.40 -13.00
CA GLU A 52 7.52 9.43 -12.74
C GLU A 52 6.41 8.88 -11.84
N TRP A 53 5.98 7.63 -12.07
CA TRP A 53 4.98 6.98 -11.22
C TRP A 53 5.51 6.74 -9.79
N LEU A 54 6.76 6.30 -9.62
CA LEU A 54 7.36 6.11 -8.29
C LEU A 54 7.41 7.42 -7.49
N GLN A 55 7.76 8.53 -8.14
CA GLN A 55 7.73 9.85 -7.51
C GLN A 55 6.30 10.23 -7.10
N PHE A 56 5.32 10.04 -7.99
CA PHE A 56 3.90 10.25 -7.67
C PHE A 56 3.46 9.41 -6.47
N PHE A 57 3.83 8.13 -6.42
CA PHE A 57 3.48 7.22 -5.34
C PHE A 57 4.08 7.67 -4.00
N GLU A 58 5.34 8.12 -3.99
CA GLU A 58 5.99 8.67 -2.80
C GLU A 58 5.26 9.90 -2.27
N GLU A 59 4.97 10.88 -3.14
CA GLU A 59 4.25 12.10 -2.77
C GLU A 59 2.84 11.81 -2.25
N LYS A 60 2.15 10.84 -2.85
CA LYS A 60 0.82 10.40 -2.40
C LYS A 60 0.88 9.67 -1.06
N SER A 61 1.86 8.79 -0.88
CA SER A 61 2.07 8.06 0.37
C SER A 61 2.31 9.02 1.53
N ILE A 62 3.14 10.05 1.35
CA ILE A 62 3.34 11.09 2.37
C ILE A 62 2.02 11.77 2.74
N LYS A 63 1.18 12.11 1.74
CA LYS A 63 -0.14 12.73 1.98
C LYS A 63 -1.12 11.81 2.70
N ILE A 64 -1.13 10.53 2.35
CA ILE A 64 -1.99 9.52 2.99
C ILE A 64 -1.60 9.33 4.46
N TRP A 65 -0.30 9.28 4.76
CA TRP A 65 0.20 9.12 6.14
C TRP A 65 0.10 10.41 6.97
N LYS A 66 -0.01 11.58 6.34
CA LYS A 66 0.02 12.88 7.03
C LYS A 66 -0.94 12.99 8.22
N PRO A 67 -2.24 12.60 8.14
CA PRO A 67 -3.14 12.69 9.28
C PRO A 67 -2.68 11.84 10.47
N ILE A 68 -2.11 10.66 10.20
CA ILE A 68 -1.56 9.78 11.25
C ILE A 68 -0.34 10.43 11.90
N ASN A 69 0.58 10.95 11.10
CA ASN A 69 1.79 11.60 11.59
C ASN A 69 1.45 12.84 12.43
N GLU A 70 0.52 13.68 11.97
CA GLU A 70 0.08 14.87 12.71
C GLU A 70 -0.59 14.53 14.05
N SER A 71 -1.36 13.44 14.12
CA SER A 71 -1.94 12.97 15.38
C SER A 71 -0.89 12.40 16.33
N VAL A 72 0.10 11.65 15.83
CA VAL A 72 1.24 11.19 16.64
C VAL A 72 2.01 12.37 17.24
N GLU A 73 2.28 13.41 16.45
CA GLU A 73 2.94 14.65 16.93
C GLU A 73 2.14 15.36 18.03
N LYS A 74 0.81 15.27 17.99
CA LYS A 74 -0.10 15.84 19.00
C LYS A 74 -0.34 14.93 20.21
N ASN A 75 0.29 13.76 20.26
CA ASN A 75 0.00 12.69 21.24
C ASN A 75 -1.46 12.20 21.21
N GLU A 76 -2.10 12.29 20.05
CA GLU A 76 -3.44 11.76 19.79
C GLU A 76 -3.32 10.38 19.13
N TRP A 77 -3.86 9.34 19.77
CA TRP A 77 -3.86 7.99 19.20
C TRP A 77 -5.09 7.79 18.29
N LEU A 78 -4.86 7.66 16.98
CA LEU A 78 -5.93 7.43 15.99
C LEU A 78 -6.38 5.97 15.86
N GLY A 79 -5.83 5.04 16.66
CA GLY A 79 -6.21 3.63 16.58
C GLY A 79 -5.58 2.88 15.40
N LEU A 80 -5.78 1.56 15.38
CA LEU A 80 -5.32 0.68 14.30
C LEU A 80 -6.16 0.84 13.02
N ASP A 81 -7.43 1.24 13.16
CA ASP A 81 -8.35 1.45 12.04
C ASP A 81 -7.87 2.53 11.07
N ALA A 82 -7.29 3.62 11.60
CA ALA A 82 -6.71 4.67 10.77
C ALA A 82 -5.50 4.15 9.97
N GLN A 83 -4.65 3.33 10.57
CA GLN A 83 -3.50 2.71 9.90
C GLN A 83 -3.95 1.70 8.84
N LEU A 84 -4.99 0.92 9.13
CA LEU A 84 -5.63 0.01 8.18
C LEU A 84 -6.10 0.75 6.93
N ILE A 85 -6.82 1.85 7.10
CA ILE A 85 -7.30 2.68 5.97
C ILE A 85 -6.13 3.19 5.13
N VAL A 86 -5.04 3.62 5.78
CA VAL A 86 -3.85 4.08 5.07
C VAL A 86 -3.20 2.98 4.24
N TYR A 87 -3.03 1.77 4.79
CA TYR A 87 -2.50 0.65 4.02
C TYR A 87 -3.41 0.28 2.85
N GLY A 88 -4.72 0.26 3.04
CA GLY A 88 -5.70 0.02 1.97
C GLY A 88 -5.59 1.05 0.84
N GLN A 89 -5.47 2.34 1.17
CA GLN A 89 -5.28 3.40 0.17
C GLN A 89 -3.96 3.26 -0.61
N GLN A 90 -2.89 2.82 0.04
CA GLN A 90 -1.63 2.55 -0.65
C GLN A 90 -1.73 1.31 -1.53
N ALA A 91 -2.41 0.26 -1.07
CA ALA A 91 -2.68 -0.94 -1.84
C ALA A 91 -3.45 -0.65 -3.13
N ASP A 92 -4.48 0.21 -3.06
CA ASP A 92 -5.25 0.65 -4.22
C ASP A 92 -4.38 1.31 -5.30
N LEU A 93 -3.48 2.23 -4.90
CA LEU A 93 -2.56 2.89 -5.82
C LEU A 93 -1.62 1.90 -6.53
N VAL A 94 -1.12 0.90 -5.79
CA VAL A 94 -0.24 -0.13 -6.35
C VAL A 94 -1.03 -1.04 -7.29
N HIS A 95 -2.24 -1.45 -6.90
CA HIS A 95 -3.12 -2.27 -7.73
C HIS A 95 -3.48 -1.60 -9.06
N GLU A 96 -3.82 -0.30 -9.04
CA GLU A 96 -4.05 0.49 -10.25
C GLU A 96 -2.82 0.46 -11.17
N ARG A 97 -1.61 0.60 -10.61
CA ARG A 97 -0.37 0.54 -11.39
C ARG A 97 -0.14 -0.84 -12.00
N ILE A 98 -0.40 -1.91 -11.26
CA ILE A 98 -0.30 -3.28 -11.77
C ILE A 98 -1.20 -3.45 -13.01
N ILE A 99 -2.44 -2.98 -12.94
CA ILE A 99 -3.38 -3.05 -14.08
C ILE A 99 -2.83 -2.27 -15.28
N VAL A 100 -2.31 -1.05 -15.06
CA VAL A 100 -1.69 -0.25 -16.13
C VAL A 100 -0.53 -1.02 -16.77
N LEU A 101 0.36 -1.60 -15.97
CA LEU A 101 1.51 -2.37 -16.45
C LEU A 101 1.05 -3.61 -17.23
N ILE A 102 0.11 -4.41 -16.70
CA ILE A 102 -0.41 -5.61 -17.39
C ILE A 102 -1.00 -5.26 -18.76
N ASN A 103 -1.72 -4.14 -18.87
CA ASN A 103 -2.29 -3.67 -20.14
C ASN A 103 -1.23 -3.21 -21.16
N GLN A 104 0.04 -3.20 -20.79
CA GLN A 104 1.15 -2.91 -21.69
C GLN A 104 1.84 -4.18 -22.25
N PHE A 105 1.47 -5.39 -21.85
CA PHE A 105 1.90 -6.59 -22.57
C PHE A 105 1.26 -6.64 -23.97
#